data_AF-A0A1F6C3P3-F1
#
_entry.id   AF-A0A1F6C3P3-F1
#
_cell.length_a   1.000
_cell.length_b   1.000
_cell.length_c   1.000
_cell.angle_alpha   90.00
_cell.angle_beta   90.00
_cell.angle_gamma   90.00
#
_symmetry.space_group_name_H-M   'P 1'
#
loop_
_entity.id
_entity.type
_entity.pdbx_description
1 polymer ?
#
loop_
_entity_poly.entity_id
_entity_poly.type
_entity_poly.pdbx_seq_one_letter_code
_entity_poly.pdbx_strand_id
1 'polypeptide(L)'
;MIKNINKKTIIVIISVVLLIGLGVGGYFYWNNLEKSKTKVETKAPEEAKSATEIITESAAQGVLPSIGANPLESKPDVNPADKANPFKDIKTNPFAQ
;
A
#
# COMPACT_ATOMS: atom_id res chain seq x y z
N MET A 1 26.18 -31.82 52.78
CA MET A 1 27.14 -31.02 53.57
C MET A 1 27.24 -29.65 52.94
N ILE A 2 26.54 -28.65 53.49
CA ILE A 2 26.58 -27.27 52.94
C ILE A 2 27.92 -26.67 53.34
N LYS A 3 28.77 -26.41 52.35
CA LYS A 3 30.09 -25.79 52.56
C LYS A 3 29.86 -24.34 52.98
N ASN A 4 30.40 -23.91 54.13
CA ASN A 4 30.36 -22.51 54.53
C ASN A 4 31.24 -21.70 53.58
N ILE A 5 30.62 -20.96 52.67
CA ILE A 5 31.31 -20.13 51.68
C ILE A 5 31.58 -18.76 52.32
N ASN A 6 32.82 -18.28 52.23
CA ASN A 6 33.22 -16.98 52.77
C ASN A 6 32.47 -15.84 52.06
N LYS A 7 32.08 -14.79 52.81
CA LYS A 7 31.33 -13.63 52.28
C LYS A 7 32.00 -12.98 51.06
N LYS A 8 33.34 -12.88 51.06
CA LYS A 8 34.12 -12.37 49.91
C LYS A 8 34.00 -13.27 48.67
N THR A 9 34.02 -14.59 48.88
CA THR A 9 33.84 -15.58 47.80
C THR A 9 32.43 -15.54 47.22
N ILE A 10 31.41 -15.34 48.07
CA ILE A 10 30.02 -15.16 47.61
C ILE A 10 29.90 -13.92 46.70
N ILE A 11 30.50 -12.78 47.09
CA ILE A 11 30.47 -11.55 46.30
C ILE A 11 31.13 -11.74 44.93
N VAL A 12 32.28 -12.43 44.88
CA VAL A 12 32.98 -12.72 43.62
C VAL A 12 32.13 -13.63 42.71
N ILE A 13 31.49 -14.66 43.26
CA ILE A 13 30.62 -15.56 42.49
C ILE A 13 29.44 -14.77 41.92
N ILE A 14 28.77 -13.94 42.72
CA ILE A 14 27.65 -13.11 42.26
C ILE A 14 28.11 -12.15 41.15
N SER A 15 29.27 -11.51 41.32
CA SER A 15 29.86 -10.63 40.31
C SER A 15 30.10 -11.34 38.98
N VAL A 16 30.67 -12.54 39.01
CA VAL A 16 30.94 -13.33 37.80
C VAL A 16 29.63 -13.77 37.12
N VAL A 17 28.66 -14.23 37.91
CA VAL A 17 27.33 -14.61 37.38
C VAL A 17 26.62 -13.40 36.77
N LEU A 18 26.74 -12.21 37.38
CA LEU A 18 26.14 -10.99 36.87
C LEU A 18 26.78 -10.56 35.53
N LEU A 19 28.11 -10.65 35.43
CA LEU A 19 28.84 -10.33 34.20
C LEU A 19 28.49 -11.29 33.06
N ILE A 20 28.37 -12.58 33.34
CA ILE A 20 27.95 -13.57 32.34
C ILE A 20 26.49 -13.34 31.94
N GLY A 21 25.62 -13.07 32.91
CA GLY A 21 24.20 -12.77 32.66
C GLY A 21 24.00 -11.51 31.83
N LEU A 22 24.77 -10.45 32.10
CA LEU A 22 24.75 -9.21 31.31
C LEU A 22 25.39 -9.40 29.93
N GLY A 23 26.44 -10.21 29.80
CA GLY A 23 27.06 -10.51 28.51
C GLY A 23 26.14 -11.31 27.59
N VAL A 24 25.61 -12.43 28.09
CA VAL A 24 24.69 -13.30 27.32
C VAL A 24 23.34 -12.62 27.12
N GLY A 25 22.79 -11.99 28.18
CA GLY A 25 21.53 -11.27 28.12
C GLY A 25 21.61 -10.03 27.22
N GLY A 26 22.70 -9.27 27.31
CA GLY A 26 22.97 -8.13 26.43
C GLY A 26 23.17 -8.53 24.98
N TYR A 27 23.93 -9.61 24.72
CA TYR A 27 24.10 -10.16 23.38
C TYR A 27 22.77 -10.67 22.79
N PHE A 28 21.97 -11.39 23.58
CA PHE A 28 20.66 -11.89 23.14
C PHE A 28 19.66 -10.75 22.94
N TYR A 29 19.69 -9.72 23.78
CA TYR A 29 18.87 -8.52 23.65
C TYR A 29 19.24 -7.74 22.39
N TRP A 30 20.52 -7.53 22.11
CA TRP A 30 20.98 -6.87 20.89
C TRP A 30 20.60 -7.67 19.64
N ASN A 31 20.83 -8.98 19.64
CA ASN A 31 20.45 -9.85 18.53
C ASN A 31 18.92 -9.89 18.33
N ASN A 32 18.12 -9.82 19.39
CA ASN A 32 16.66 -9.69 19.27
C ASN A 32 16.22 -8.29 18.81
N LEU A 33 16.96 -7.24 19.16
CA LEU A 33 16.68 -5.87 18.74
C LEU A 33 17.00 -5.66 17.26
N GLU A 34 18.08 -6.25 16.75
CA GLU A 34 18.36 -6.31 15.31
C GLU A 34 17.30 -7.14 14.60
N LYS A 35 16.93 -8.30 15.14
CA LYS A 35 15.81 -9.08 14.62
C LYS A 35 14.49 -8.31 14.65
N SER A 36 14.22 -7.45 15.63
CA SER A 36 12.97 -6.67 15.69
C SER A 36 12.98 -5.46 14.75
N LYS A 37 14.13 -4.80 14.55
CA LYS A 37 14.32 -3.80 13.49
C LYS A 37 14.15 -4.43 12.10
N THR A 38 14.70 -5.63 11.90
CA THR A 38 14.51 -6.41 10.67
C THR A 38 13.11 -7.01 10.59
N LYS A 39 12.39 -7.29 11.69
CA LYS A 39 11.02 -7.86 11.68
C LYS A 39 9.94 -6.84 11.32
N VAL A 40 10.22 -5.53 11.46
CA VAL A 40 9.40 -4.50 10.82
C VAL A 40 9.55 -4.54 9.29
N GLU A 41 10.68 -5.04 8.77
CA GLU A 41 10.90 -5.24 7.32
C GLU A 41 10.70 -6.68 6.80
N THR A 42 10.65 -7.72 7.66
CA THR A 42 10.68 -9.12 7.21
C THR A 42 9.53 -10.02 7.67
N LYS A 43 8.60 -9.52 8.49
CA LYS A 43 7.25 -10.13 8.61
C LYS A 43 6.13 -9.27 8.04
N ALA A 44 6.51 -8.20 7.34
CA ALA A 44 5.63 -7.45 6.47
C ALA A 44 5.86 -7.68 4.96
N PRO A 45 6.92 -8.30 4.42
CA PRO A 45 7.19 -8.17 2.99
C PRO A 45 6.39 -9.14 2.13
N GLU A 46 5.85 -10.26 2.63
CA GLU A 46 4.97 -11.09 1.78
C GLU A 46 3.56 -10.51 1.71
N GLU A 47 2.94 -10.23 2.87
CA GLU A 47 1.60 -9.63 2.89
C GLU A 47 1.59 -8.17 2.41
N ALA A 48 2.63 -7.38 2.69
CA ALA A 48 2.72 -6.01 2.18
C ALA A 48 3.25 -5.95 0.74
N LYS A 49 4.07 -6.90 0.24
CA LYS A 49 4.32 -6.95 -1.21
C LYS A 49 3.09 -7.40 -1.95
N SER A 50 2.36 -8.41 -1.47
CA SER A 50 1.09 -8.80 -2.10
C SER A 50 0.06 -7.68 -2.02
N ALA A 51 -0.10 -7.00 -0.88
CA ALA A 51 -1.01 -5.85 -0.79
C ALA A 51 -0.54 -4.67 -1.66
N THR A 52 0.77 -4.40 -1.74
CA THR A 52 1.30 -3.32 -2.58
C THR A 52 1.25 -3.68 -4.06
N GLU A 53 1.48 -4.93 -4.45
CA GLU A 53 1.25 -5.43 -5.82
C GLU A 53 -0.22 -5.36 -6.17
N ILE A 54 -1.15 -5.78 -5.29
CA ILE A 54 -2.59 -5.68 -5.54
C ILE A 54 -3.03 -4.22 -5.66
N ILE A 55 -2.52 -3.32 -4.80
CA ILE A 55 -2.85 -1.88 -4.86
C ILE A 55 -2.21 -1.22 -6.09
N THR A 56 -0.97 -1.59 -6.42
CA THR A 56 -0.23 -1.06 -7.57
C THR A 56 -0.81 -1.59 -8.88
N GLU A 57 -1.20 -2.85 -8.93
CA GLU A 57 -1.91 -3.46 -10.06
C GLU A 57 -3.30 -2.85 -10.18
N SER A 58 -4.05 -2.67 -9.10
CA SER A 58 -5.36 -2.01 -9.12
C SER A 58 -5.30 -0.51 -9.46
N ALA A 59 -4.20 0.18 -9.14
CA ALA A 59 -3.96 1.58 -9.50
C ALA A 59 -3.38 1.73 -10.92
N ALA A 60 -2.51 0.81 -11.36
CA ALA A 60 -1.94 0.77 -12.71
C ALA A 60 -2.94 0.25 -13.74
N GLN A 61 -3.86 -0.63 -13.32
CA GLN A 61 -5.04 -1.03 -14.10
C GLN A 61 -6.10 0.07 -14.17
N GLY A 62 -5.82 1.26 -13.60
CA GLY A 62 -6.56 2.51 -13.75
C GLY A 62 -7.99 2.26 -14.16
N VAL A 63 -8.89 2.10 -13.17
CA VAL A 63 -10.32 1.86 -13.38
C VAL A 63 -11.00 3.06 -14.03
N LEU A 64 -10.55 3.40 -15.23
CA LEU A 64 -11.31 4.13 -16.19
C LEU A 64 -12.53 3.25 -16.44
N PRO A 65 -13.74 3.66 -16.01
CA PRO A 65 -14.94 2.95 -16.42
C PRO A 65 -14.86 2.81 -17.94
N SER A 66 -15.19 1.62 -18.45
CA SER A 66 -15.17 1.37 -19.89
C SER A 66 -15.85 2.55 -20.59
N ILE A 67 -15.08 3.37 -21.31
CA ILE A 67 -15.57 4.45 -22.16
C ILE A 67 -16.18 3.78 -23.39
N GLY A 68 -17.21 2.96 -23.16
CA GLY A 68 -17.93 2.20 -24.18
C GLY A 68 -19.29 2.82 -24.49
N ALA A 69 -19.79 3.69 -23.62
CA ALA A 69 -21.00 4.46 -23.86
C ALA A 69 -20.61 5.91 -24.09
N ASN A 70 -20.48 6.31 -25.36
CA ASN A 70 -20.42 7.73 -25.72
C ASN A 70 -21.75 8.37 -25.29
N PRO A 71 -21.78 9.28 -24.30
CA PRO A 71 -23.03 9.90 -23.87
C PRO A 71 -23.70 10.73 -24.98
N LEU A 72 -22.96 11.06 -26.04
CA LEU A 72 -23.46 11.74 -27.23
C LEU A 72 -24.16 10.78 -28.21
N GLU A 73 -24.06 9.46 -28.07
CA GLU A 73 -24.84 8.50 -28.87
C GLU A 73 -26.29 8.42 -28.38
N SER A 74 -26.51 8.53 -27.07
CA SER A 74 -27.85 8.60 -26.48
C SER A 74 -28.43 10.01 -26.46
N LYS A 75 -27.77 10.99 -27.08
CA LYS A 75 -28.31 12.36 -27.10
C LYS A 75 -29.60 12.37 -27.93
N PRO A 76 -30.71 12.91 -27.42
CA PRO A 76 -31.85 13.16 -28.27
C PRO A 76 -31.42 14.16 -29.36
N ASP A 77 -31.71 13.83 -30.62
CA ASP A 77 -31.55 14.77 -31.73
C ASP A 77 -32.65 15.83 -31.64
N VAL A 78 -32.47 16.74 -30.70
CA VAL A 78 -33.35 17.88 -30.45
C VAL A 78 -32.59 19.14 -30.76
N ASN A 79 -32.06 19.29 -31.98
CA ASN A 79 -31.77 20.63 -32.47
C ASN A 79 -33.10 21.35 -32.70
N PRO A 80 -33.52 22.29 -31.82
CA PRO A 80 -34.81 22.95 -31.97
C PRO A 80 -34.81 23.84 -33.22
N ALA A 81 -33.65 24.29 -33.69
CA ALA A 81 -33.52 25.06 -34.92
C ALA A 81 -33.92 24.25 -36.16
N ASP A 82 -33.68 22.93 -36.15
CA ASP A 82 -34.05 22.03 -37.25
C ASP A 82 -35.55 21.73 -37.32
N LYS A 83 -36.30 21.95 -36.23
CA LYS A 83 -37.76 21.80 -36.19
C LYS A 83 -38.49 23.14 -36.25
N ALA A 84 -37.80 24.23 -35.89
CA ALA A 84 -38.32 25.58 -35.92
C ALA A 84 -38.01 26.32 -37.23
N ASN A 85 -37.25 25.74 -38.16
CA ASN A 85 -37.00 26.34 -39.47
C ASN A 85 -38.19 26.05 -40.43
N PRO A 86 -39.06 27.05 -40.72
CA PRO A 86 -40.22 26.86 -41.59
C PRO A 86 -39.85 26.69 -43.06
N PHE A 87 -38.57 26.88 -43.43
CA PHE A 87 -38.07 26.78 -44.81
C PHE A 87 -37.20 25.53 -45.02
N LYS A 88 -37.16 24.59 -44.08
CA LYS A 88 -36.28 23.40 -44.14
C LYS A 88 -36.50 22.55 -45.40
N ASP A 89 -37.73 22.47 -45.87
CA ASP A 89 -38.10 21.70 -47.07
C ASP A 89 -38.02 22.51 -48.37
N ILE A 90 -37.69 23.82 -48.29
CA ILE A 90 -37.57 24.70 -49.45
C ILE A 90 -36.09 24.85 -49.80
N LYS A 91 -35.58 23.91 -50.60
CA LYS A 91 -34.31 24.08 -51.32
C LYS A 91 -34.54 24.92 -52.58
N THR A 92 -34.64 26.23 -52.43
CA THR A 92 -34.60 27.14 -53.59
C THR A 92 -33.16 27.56 -53.85
N ASN A 93 -32.53 26.97 -54.86
CA ASN A 93 -31.24 27.44 -55.39
C ASN A 93 -31.51 28.49 -56.50
N PRO A 94 -31.29 29.79 -56.26
CA PRO A 94 -31.57 30.83 -57.25
C PRO A 94 -30.57 30.88 -58.42
N PHE A 95 -29.56 30.00 -58.41
CA PHE A 95 -28.56 29.86 -59.48
C PHE A 95 -28.63 28.49 -60.16
N ALA A 96 -29.65 27.68 -59.89
CA ALA A 96 -29.92 26.49 -60.68
C ALA A 96 -30.39 26.94 -62.07
N GLN A 97 -29.45 27.09 -63.00
CA GLN A 97 -29.66 27.21 -64.44
C GLN A 97 -29.34 25.86 -65.11
#